data_AF-A0A9E6ED22-F1
#
_entry.id   AF-A0A9E6ED22-F1
#
_cell.length_a   1.000
_cell.length_b   1.000
_cell.length_c   1.000
_cell.angle_alpha   90.00
_cell.angle_beta   90.00
_cell.angle_gamma   90.00
#
_symmetry.space_group_name_H-M   'P 1'
#
loop_
_entity.id
_entity.type
_entity.pdbx_description
1 polymer ?
#
loop_
_entity_poly.entity_id
_entity_poly.type
_entity_poly.pdbx_seq_one_letter_code
_entity_poly.pdbx_strand_id
1 'polypeptide(L)'
;MDFHAILRLVHITGFAAWFGTIFASFFLLKTLEPGLTGEQAKAQEYRTLLMRFIKLETKVADTAVISVIVSGLLLAHFYHGWTPWVVVKITLMILQIALTMGYIVKAIQPITYPCQAARFRSWYKLFTISFTMFAIVLAVTFFFL
;
A
#
# COMPACT_ATOMS: atom_id res chain seq x y z
N MET A 1 -4.90 26.13 17.91
CA MET A 1 -4.69 24.67 17.76
C MET A 1 -3.20 24.41 17.71
N ASP A 2 -2.71 23.38 18.39
CA ASP A 2 -1.30 23.04 18.40
C ASP A 2 -0.88 22.46 17.03
N PHE A 3 0.00 23.18 16.31
CA PHE A 3 0.46 22.80 14.97
C PHE A 3 1.12 21.42 14.97
N HIS A 4 1.84 21.08 16.05
CA HIS A 4 2.44 19.76 16.24
C HIS A 4 1.38 18.65 16.30
N ALA A 5 0.27 18.89 17.01
CA ALA A 5 -0.82 17.92 17.12
C ALA A 5 -1.54 17.69 15.77
N ILE A 6 -1.75 18.75 14.99
CA ILE A 6 -2.31 18.64 13.63
C ILE A 6 -1.38 17.83 12.73
N LEU A 7 -0.08 18.14 12.75
CA LEU A 7 0.91 17.47 11.92
C LEU A 7 0.99 15.97 12.24
N ARG A 8 0.96 15.63 13.54
CA ARG A 8 0.91 14.25 14.02
C ARG A 8 -0.38 13.54 13.60
N LEU A 9 -1.53 14.21 13.69
CA LEU A 9 -2.81 13.66 13.25
C LEU A 9 -2.78 13.34 11.75
N VAL A 10 -2.29 14.27 10.92
CA VAL A 10 -2.15 14.07 9.47
C VAL A 10 -1.22 12.91 9.16
N HIS A 11 -0.10 12.79 9.89
CA HIS A 11 0.85 11.70 9.71
C HIS A 11 0.22 10.34 10.03
N ILE A 12 -0.43 10.22 11.19
CA ILE A 12 -1.06 8.96 11.63
C ILE A 12 -2.23 8.59 10.72
N THR A 13 -3.08 9.55 10.36
CA THR A 13 -4.22 9.29 9.48
C THR A 13 -3.79 8.95 8.05
N GLY A 14 -2.76 9.62 7.53
CA GLY A 14 -2.14 9.26 6.25
C GLY A 14 -1.58 7.83 6.27
N PHE A 15 -0.89 7.46 7.35
CA PHE A 15 -0.33 6.12 7.50
C PHE A 15 -1.44 5.05 7.59
N ALA A 16 -2.48 5.30 8.38
CA ALA A 16 -3.64 4.44 8.49
C ALA A 16 -4.40 4.32 7.16
N ALA A 17 -4.54 5.41 6.41
CA ALA A 17 -5.19 5.41 5.10
C ALA A 17 -4.40 4.59 4.07
N TRP A 18 -3.07 4.76 4.04
CA TRP A 18 -2.20 3.99 3.16
C TRP A 18 -2.28 2.49 3.46
N PHE A 19 -2.27 2.11 4.74
CA PHE A 19 -2.45 0.72 5.12
C PHE A 19 -3.85 0.19 4.80
N GLY A 20 -4.87 0.99 5.10
CA GLY A 20 -6.27 0.66 4.87
C GLY A 20 -6.57 0.38 3.40
N THR A 21 -5.93 1.07 2.46
CA THR A 21 -6.10 0.80 1.02
C THR A 21 -5.58 -0.58 0.64
N ILE A 22 -4.43 -0.99 1.17
CA ILE A 22 -3.86 -2.34 0.92
C ILE A 22 -4.81 -3.41 1.45
N PHE A 23 -5.38 -3.20 2.64
CA PHE A 23 -6.35 -4.13 3.23
C PHE A 23 -7.65 -4.19 2.42
N ALA A 24 -8.19 -3.04 2.01
CA ALA A 24 -9.38 -2.98 1.15
C ALA A 24 -9.15 -3.69 -0.19
N SER A 25 -7.97 -3.50 -0.80
CA SER A 25 -7.56 -4.18 -2.02
C SER A 25 -7.53 -5.70 -1.86
N PHE A 26 -7.03 -6.20 -0.72
CA PHE A 26 -7.03 -7.63 -0.44
C PHE A 26 -8.44 -8.23 -0.37
N PHE A 27 -9.35 -7.59 0.38
CA PHE A 27 -10.73 -8.06 0.50
C PHE A 27 -11.48 -8.02 -0.84
N LEU A 28 -11.33 -6.93 -1.59
CA LEU A 28 -11.96 -6.81 -2.89
C LEU A 28 -11.43 -7.87 -3.86
N LEU A 29 -10.11 -8.05 -3.96
CA LEU A 29 -9.54 -9.06 -4.84
C LEU A 29 -9.97 -10.47 -4.45
N LYS A 30 -10.06 -10.77 -3.14
CA LYS A 30 -10.59 -12.05 -2.69
C LYS A 30 -12.04 -12.27 -3.12
N THR A 31 -12.84 -11.22 -3.13
CA THR A 31 -14.25 -11.23 -3.55
C THR A 31 -14.38 -11.40 -5.07
N LEU A 32 -13.50 -10.76 -5.84
CA LEU A 32 -13.51 -10.81 -7.31
C LEU A 32 -12.84 -12.07 -7.88
N GLU A 33 -12.04 -12.79 -7.10
CA GLU A 33 -11.31 -13.99 -7.54
C GLU A 33 -12.19 -14.99 -8.34
N PRO A 34 -13.36 -15.44 -7.86
CA PRO A 34 -14.16 -16.43 -8.59
C PRO A 34 -14.63 -15.93 -9.97
N GLY A 35 -14.93 -14.63 -10.09
CA GLY A 35 -15.34 -14.01 -11.35
C GLY A 35 -14.18 -13.76 -12.31
N LEU A 36 -12.98 -13.50 -11.78
CA LEU A 36 -11.77 -13.24 -12.56
C LEU A 36 -11.06 -14.52 -13.04
N THR A 37 -11.34 -15.66 -12.42
CA THR A 37 -10.82 -16.98 -12.81
C THR A 37 -11.85 -17.89 -13.49
N GLY A 38 -13.08 -17.41 -13.65
CA GLY A 38 -14.21 -18.17 -14.21
C GLY A 38 -14.43 -17.94 -15.72
N GLU A 39 -15.69 -18.07 -16.15
CA GLU A 39 -16.11 -17.95 -17.54
C GLU A 39 -15.79 -16.57 -18.17
N GLN A 40 -15.39 -16.57 -19.45
CA GLN A 40 -14.93 -15.37 -20.18
C GLN A 40 -15.94 -14.20 -20.16
N ALA A 41 -17.25 -14.48 -20.26
CA ALA A 41 -18.27 -13.43 -20.31
C ALA A 41 -18.37 -12.65 -18.98
N LYS A 42 -18.33 -13.34 -17.84
CA LYS A 42 -18.34 -12.71 -16.50
C LYS A 42 -16.98 -12.08 -16.18
N ALA A 43 -15.88 -12.67 -16.65
CA ALA A 43 -14.54 -12.16 -16.37
C ALA A 43 -14.30 -10.74 -16.90
N GLN A 44 -14.93 -10.33 -18.01
CA GLN A 44 -14.78 -8.96 -18.52
C GLN A 44 -15.42 -7.91 -17.60
N GLU A 45 -16.61 -8.19 -17.06
CA GLU A 45 -17.28 -7.29 -16.11
C GLU A 45 -16.47 -7.12 -14.83
N TYR A 46 -16.01 -8.24 -14.25
CA TYR A 46 -15.17 -8.24 -13.06
C TYR A 46 -13.83 -7.55 -13.31
N ARG A 47 -13.24 -7.72 -14.51
CA ARG A 47 -12.03 -6.99 -14.92
C ARG A 47 -12.28 -5.49 -14.98
N THR A 48 -13.41 -5.04 -15.54
CA THR A 48 -13.73 -3.60 -15.58
C THR A 48 -13.88 -3.03 -14.17
N LEU A 49 -14.54 -3.75 -13.26
CA LEU A 49 -14.63 -3.36 -11.84
C LEU A 49 -13.25 -3.29 -11.19
N LEU A 50 -12.41 -4.31 -11.38
CA LEU A 50 -11.04 -4.33 -10.87
C LEU A 50 -10.21 -3.14 -11.35
N MET A 51 -10.24 -2.83 -12.65
CA MET A 51 -9.49 -1.71 -13.21
C MET A 51 -9.96 -0.35 -12.68
N ARG A 52 -11.27 -0.18 -12.51
CA ARG A 52 -11.85 1.03 -11.88
C ARG A 52 -11.40 1.16 -10.44
N PHE A 53 -11.45 0.06 -9.69
CA PHE A 53 -11.00 0.04 -8.31
C PHE A 53 -9.50 0.34 -8.19
N ILE A 54 -8.63 -0.31 -8.97
CA ILE A 54 -7.19 -0.04 -8.94
C ILE A 54 -6.90 1.44 -9.22
N LYS A 55 -7.58 2.06 -10.19
CA LYS A 55 -7.39 3.49 -10.48
C LYS A 55 -7.77 4.39 -9.30
N LEU A 56 -8.85 4.05 -8.59
CA LEU A 56 -9.27 4.78 -7.39
C LEU A 56 -8.32 4.53 -6.23
N GLU A 57 -7.98 3.27 -5.99
CA GLU A 57 -7.08 2.84 -4.93
C GLU A 57 -5.70 3.45 -5.09
N THR A 58 -5.12 3.44 -6.28
CA THR A 58 -3.82 4.08 -6.54
C THR A 58 -3.87 5.58 -6.21
N LYS A 59 -4.94 6.30 -6.56
CA LYS A 59 -5.08 7.71 -6.21
C LYS A 59 -5.14 7.95 -4.70
N VAL A 60 -5.88 7.12 -3.97
CA VAL A 60 -5.99 7.21 -2.51
C VAL A 60 -4.66 6.83 -1.85
N ALA A 61 -4.03 5.74 -2.30
CA ALA A 61 -2.75 5.28 -1.80
C ALA A 61 -1.65 6.32 -2.03
N ASP A 62 -1.56 6.92 -3.23
CA ASP A 62 -0.59 7.97 -3.54
C ASP A 62 -0.77 9.18 -2.63
N THR A 63 -2.01 9.62 -2.45
CA THR A 63 -2.32 10.76 -1.56
C THR A 63 -1.93 10.45 -0.12
N ALA A 64 -2.23 9.23 0.35
CA ALA A 64 -1.90 8.79 1.69
C ALA A 64 -0.38 8.71 1.91
N VAL A 65 0.36 8.12 0.96
CA VAL A 65 1.83 8.04 0.97
C VAL A 65 2.46 9.43 0.98
N ILE A 66 2.02 10.33 0.09
CA ILE A 66 2.52 11.70 0.05
C ILE A 66 2.25 12.41 1.37
N SER A 67 1.05 12.25 1.93
CA SER A 67 0.71 12.80 3.25
C SER A 67 1.66 12.33 4.34
N VAL A 68 1.95 11.02 4.40
CA VAL A 68 2.89 10.42 5.37
C VAL A 68 4.30 10.99 5.18
N ILE A 69 4.79 11.06 3.95
CA ILE A 69 6.13 11.57 3.64
C ILE A 69 6.24 13.03 4.07
N VAL A 70 5.33 13.89 3.59
CA VAL A 70 5.38 15.33 3.83
C VAL A 70 5.24 15.63 5.32
N SER A 71 4.24 15.05 5.98
CA SER A 71 4.04 15.25 7.42
C SER A 71 5.20 14.69 8.26
N GLY A 72 5.79 13.55 7.87
CA GLY A 72 6.94 12.96 8.54
C GLY A 72 8.21 13.83 8.43
N LEU A 73 8.47 14.38 7.24
CA LEU A 73 9.58 15.31 7.01
C LEU A 73 9.40 16.61 7.80
N LEU A 74 8.20 17.17 7.82
CA LEU A 74 7.89 18.37 8.60
C LEU A 74 8.03 18.09 10.11
N LEU A 75 7.58 16.93 10.60
CA LEU A 75 7.75 16.52 11.99
C LEU A 75 9.23 16.39 12.37
N ALA A 76 10.04 15.79 11.51
CA ALA A 76 11.48 15.68 11.70
C ALA A 76 12.17 17.05 11.70
N HIS A 77 11.80 17.94 10.77
CA HIS A 77 12.44 19.25 10.64
C HIS A 77 12.09 20.21 11.79
N PHE A 78 10.82 20.27 12.20
CA PHE A 78 10.35 21.28 13.16
C PHE A 78 10.32 20.80 14.62
N TYR A 79 10.22 19.49 14.89
CA TYR A 79 9.91 18.99 16.24
C TYR A 79 10.82 17.88 16.75
N HIS A 80 11.16 16.89 15.92
CA HIS A 80 11.85 15.68 16.37
C HIS A 80 13.35 15.63 16.05
N GLY A 81 13.82 16.49 15.13
CA GLY A 81 15.20 16.50 14.66
C GLY A 81 15.53 15.34 13.70
N TRP A 82 16.67 15.47 13.02
CA TRP A 82 17.20 14.46 12.10
C TRP A 82 18.07 13.45 12.83
N THR A 83 17.44 12.51 13.52
CA THR A 83 18.17 11.41 14.16
C THR A 83 18.48 10.31 13.13
N PRO A 84 19.50 9.45 13.38
CA PRO A 84 19.76 8.27 12.53
C PRO A 84 18.52 7.41 12.31
N TRP A 85 17.60 7.40 13.28
CA TRP A 85 16.35 6.66 13.21
C TRP A 85 15.32 7.25 12.25
N VAL A 86 15.31 8.56 12.04
CA VAL A 86 14.52 9.19 10.96
C VAL A 86 15.01 8.67 9.61
N VAL A 87 16.32 8.55 9.42
CA VAL A 87 16.91 8.00 8.19
C VAL A 87 16.48 6.55 7.99
N VAL A 88 16.58 5.70 9.02
CA VAL A 88 16.13 4.30 8.96
C VAL A 88 14.65 4.20 8.56
N LYS A 89 13.77 5.00 9.15
CA LYS A 89 12.33 5.03 8.81
C LYS A 89 12.09 5.43 7.35
N ILE A 90 12.79 6.47 6.87
CA ILE A 90 12.71 6.90 5.47
C ILE A 90 13.20 5.79 4.53
N THR A 91 14.33 5.17 4.83
CA THR A 91 14.88 4.07 4.02
C THR A 91 13.92 2.88 3.96
N LEU A 92 13.33 2.47 5.09
CA LEU A 92 12.33 1.40 5.12
C LEU A 92 11.08 1.73 4.31
N MET A 93 10.60 2.97 4.38
CA MET A 93 9.45 3.41 3.60
C MET A 93 9.75 3.39 2.09
N ILE A 94 10.91 3.93 1.67
CA ILE A 94 11.34 3.88 0.27
C ILE A 94 11.47 2.43 -0.21
N LEU A 95 12.07 1.56 0.62
CA LEU A 95 12.22 0.14 0.31
C LEU A 95 10.85 -0.55 0.13
N GLN A 96 9.89 -0.27 1.02
CA GLN A 96 8.54 -0.81 0.92
C GLN A 96 7.86 -0.39 -0.39
N ILE A 97 7.96 0.89 -0.77
CA ILE A 97 7.38 1.40 -2.02
C ILE A 97 8.06 0.75 -3.23
N ALA A 98 9.40 0.69 -3.23
CA ALA A 98 10.18 0.11 -4.33
C ALA A 98 9.88 -1.38 -4.53
N LEU A 99 9.82 -2.17 -3.45
CA LEU A 99 9.51 -3.59 -3.51
C LEU A 99 8.08 -3.84 -3.98
N THR A 100 7.11 -3.06 -3.48
CA THR A 100 5.69 -3.19 -3.84
C THR A 100 5.49 -2.84 -5.32
N MET A 101 6.01 -1.68 -5.75
CA MET A 101 5.90 -1.23 -7.14
C MET A 101 6.64 -2.14 -8.11
N GLY A 102 7.86 -2.56 -7.76
CA GLY A 102 8.66 -3.49 -8.56
C GLY A 102 7.95 -4.83 -8.74
N TYR A 103 7.28 -5.33 -7.70
CA TYR A 103 6.47 -6.55 -7.80
C TYR A 103 5.23 -6.35 -8.67
N ILE A 104 4.54 -5.21 -8.55
CA ILE A 104 3.37 -4.88 -9.38
C ILE A 104 3.73 -4.90 -10.86
N VAL A 105 4.79 -4.18 -11.25
CA VAL A 105 5.24 -4.10 -12.66
C VAL A 105 5.62 -5.48 -13.19
N LYS A 106 6.33 -6.28 -12.39
CA LYS A 106 6.84 -7.58 -12.83
C LYS A 106 5.78 -8.68 -12.88
N ALA A 107 4.88 -8.74 -11.89
CA ALA A 107 4.05 -9.92 -11.64
C ALA A 107 2.54 -9.67 -11.76
N ILE A 108 2.09 -8.42 -11.65
CA ILE A 108 0.66 -8.07 -11.63
C ILE A 108 0.20 -7.45 -12.94
N GLN A 109 0.92 -6.44 -13.45
CA GLN A 109 0.57 -5.79 -14.72
C GLN A 109 0.47 -6.75 -15.92
N PRO A 110 1.28 -7.83 -16.03
CA PRO A 110 1.17 -8.78 -17.13
C PRO A 110 -0.04 -9.71 -17.06
N ILE A 111 -0.84 -9.68 -15.97
CA ILE A 111 -1.99 -10.57 -15.81
C ILE A 111 -3.12 -10.15 -16.75
N THR A 112 -3.51 -11.05 -17.64
CA THR A 112 -4.70 -10.94 -18.48
C THR A 112 -5.85 -11.75 -17.89
N TYR A 113 -7.08 -11.20 -17.95
CA TYR A 113 -8.28 -11.86 -17.44
C TYR A 113 -9.18 -12.36 -18.58
N PRO A 114 -9.85 -13.51 -18.44
CA PRO A 114 -9.79 -14.43 -17.29
C PRO A 114 -8.40 -15.06 -17.13
N CYS A 115 -7.98 -15.24 -15.87
CA CYS A 115 -6.68 -15.80 -15.54
C CYS A 115 -6.84 -17.15 -14.82
N GLN A 116 -5.84 -18.02 -14.92
CA GLN A 116 -5.81 -19.23 -14.10
C GLN A 116 -5.58 -18.87 -12.63
N ALA A 117 -6.16 -19.63 -11.70
CA ALA A 117 -5.97 -19.44 -10.25
C ALA A 117 -4.48 -19.40 -9.83
N ALA A 118 -3.61 -20.15 -10.54
CA ALA A 118 -2.17 -20.11 -10.31
C ALA A 118 -1.54 -18.72 -10.58
N ARG A 119 -2.01 -18.01 -11.61
CA ARG A 119 -1.58 -16.63 -11.91
C ARG A 119 -2.18 -15.63 -10.93
N PHE A 120 -3.40 -15.87 -10.45
CA PHE A 120 -4.04 -15.03 -9.43
C PHE A 120 -3.27 -15.02 -8.10
N ARG A 121 -2.53 -16.10 -7.77
CA ARG A 121 -1.67 -16.14 -6.57
C ARG A 121 -0.61 -15.04 -6.51
N SER A 122 -0.25 -14.42 -7.64
CA SER A 122 0.65 -13.25 -7.64
C SER A 122 0.07 -12.10 -6.81
N TRP A 123 -1.25 -11.88 -6.82
CA TRP A 123 -1.89 -10.88 -5.96
C TRP A 123 -1.68 -11.17 -4.47
N TYR A 124 -1.87 -12.43 -4.06
CA TYR A 124 -1.64 -12.83 -2.66
C TYR A 124 -0.19 -12.67 -2.23
N LYS A 125 0.75 -12.92 -3.15
CA LYS A 125 2.17 -12.66 -2.90
C LYS A 125 2.46 -11.17 -2.73
N LEU A 126 1.86 -10.30 -3.57
CA LEU A 126 1.96 -8.84 -3.40
C LEU A 126 1.49 -8.44 -2.01
N PHE A 127 0.30 -8.89 -1.58
CA PHE A 127 -0.22 -8.58 -0.26
C PHE A 127 0.67 -9.10 0.87
N THR A 128 1.21 -10.31 0.72
CA THR A 128 2.15 -10.87 1.70
C THR A 128 3.39 -9.99 1.84
N ILE A 129 3.97 -9.52 0.72
CA ILE A 129 5.12 -8.61 0.73
C ILE A 129 4.73 -7.29 1.44
N SER A 130 3.61 -6.69 1.06
CA SER A 130 3.16 -5.42 1.65
C SER A 130 2.85 -5.54 3.14
N PHE A 131 2.14 -6.58 3.58
CA PHE A 131 1.85 -6.82 5.00
C PHE A 131 3.10 -7.14 5.81
N THR A 132 4.04 -7.91 5.25
CA THR A 132 5.32 -8.22 5.91
C THR A 132 6.15 -6.96 6.10
N MET A 133 6.30 -6.13 5.04
CA MET A 133 7.00 -4.86 5.13
C MET A 133 6.34 -3.92 6.13
N PHE A 134 5.01 -3.86 6.15
CA PHE A 134 4.27 -3.07 7.11
C PHE A 134 4.50 -3.53 8.56
N ALA A 135 4.47 -4.85 8.80
CA ALA A 135 4.79 -5.41 10.12
C ALA A 135 6.22 -5.07 10.56
N ILE A 136 7.20 -5.10 9.62
CA ILE A 136 8.58 -4.69 9.89
C ILE A 136 8.63 -3.20 10.24
N VAL A 137 7.96 -2.33 9.48
CA VAL A 137 7.91 -0.88 9.74
C VAL A 137 7.32 -0.60 11.13
N LEU A 138 6.23 -1.27 11.49
CA LEU A 138 5.64 -1.15 12.83
C LEU A 138 6.57 -1.67 13.92
N ALA A 139 7.17 -2.85 13.73
CA ALA A 139 8.09 -3.44 14.68
C ALA A 139 9.28 -2.52 14.95
N VAL A 140 9.91 -1.99 13.89
CA VAL A 140 11.02 -1.05 14.00
C VAL A 140 10.55 0.24 14.65
N THR A 141 9.38 0.76 14.30
CA THR A 141 8.90 2.06 14.81
C THR A 141 8.49 2.04 16.28
N PHE A 142 7.99 0.90 16.79
CA PHE A 142 7.42 0.80 18.15
C PHE A 142 8.24 -0.03 19.14
N PHE A 143 9.06 -0.98 18.68
CA PHE A 143 9.74 -1.95 19.57
C PHE A 143 11.26 -1.88 19.53
N PHE A 144 11.86 -1.44 18.43
CA PHE A 144 13.32 -1.30 18.33
C PHE A 144 13.79 0.15 18.53
N LEU A 145 12.88 1.02 19.01
CA LEU A 145 13.03 2.47 19.04
C LEU A 145 12.27 3.13 20.19
#